data_AF-A0A1H5AZ33-F1
#
_entry.id   AF-A0A1H5AZ33-F1
#
_cell.length_a   1.000
_cell.length_b   1.000
_cell.length_c   1.000
_cell.angle_alpha   90.00
_cell.angle_beta   90.00
_cell.angle_gamma   90.00
#
_symmetry.space_group_name_H-M   'P 1'
#
loop_
_entity.id
_entity.type
_entity.pdbx_description
1 polymer ?
#
loop_
_entity_poly.entity_id
_entity_poly.type
_entity_poly.pdbx_seq_one_letter_code
_entity_poly.pdbx_strand_id
1 'polypeptide(L)'
;MVRNHGIIATGGSQVAGNAVASGSNAKAEVQGGGPVQSAGDRQYTPEEIGGLLTRLIEELGRSAHPERADLIEAAQDARDELGSAAPRVGKLKLISRALVDAVPGVTALASLAATIEEAIRAL
;
A
#
# COMPACT_ATOMS: atom_id res chain seq x y z
N MET A 1 13.13 -16.05 36.04
CA MET A 1 12.81 -15.71 34.64
C MET A 1 11.56 -14.83 34.65
N VAL A 2 11.70 -13.54 34.36
CA VAL A 2 10.58 -12.57 34.37
C VAL A 2 10.00 -12.54 32.96
N ARG A 3 8.74 -12.97 32.80
CA ARG A 3 8.01 -12.84 31.53
C ARG A 3 7.43 -11.43 31.43
N ASN A 4 8.02 -10.60 30.59
CA ASN A 4 7.44 -9.30 30.24
C ASN A 4 6.13 -9.53 29.48
N HIS A 5 5.04 -8.97 30.00
CA HIS A 5 3.74 -8.99 29.34
C HIS A 5 3.70 -7.81 28.38
N GLY A 6 3.88 -8.08 27.08
CA GLY A 6 3.64 -7.10 26.03
C GLY A 6 2.19 -6.63 26.09
N ILE A 7 1.97 -5.35 25.81
CA ILE A 7 0.64 -4.72 25.78
C ILE A 7 -0.21 -5.43 24.73
N ILE A 8 -1.36 -5.97 25.16
CA ILE A 8 -2.36 -6.56 24.27
C ILE A 8 -3.47 -5.53 24.10
N ALA A 9 -3.63 -5.01 22.89
CA ALA A 9 -4.77 -4.19 22.50
C ALA A 9 -5.67 -5.02 21.57
N THR A 10 -6.85 -5.40 22.04
CA THR A 10 -7.86 -6.10 21.25
C THR A 10 -9.01 -5.16 20.92
N GLY A 11 -9.23 -4.96 19.62
CA GLY A 11 -10.35 -4.19 19.06
C GLY A 11 -9.87 -2.99 18.23
N GLY A 12 -9.94 -3.12 16.90
CA GLY A 12 -10.00 -2.01 15.91
C GLY A 12 -8.97 -0.88 15.98
N SER A 13 -7.88 -1.00 16.75
CA SER A 13 -6.96 0.11 16.99
C SER A 13 -5.75 0.04 16.06
N GLN A 14 -5.50 1.12 15.31
CA GLN A 14 -4.25 1.31 14.59
C GLN A 14 -3.21 1.89 15.55
N VAL A 15 -2.15 1.12 15.82
CA VAL A 15 -1.01 1.58 16.61
C VAL A 15 0.06 2.07 15.64
N ALA A 16 0.27 3.39 15.58
CA ALA A 16 1.41 3.99 14.89
C ALA A 16 2.51 4.28 15.93
N GLY A 17 3.55 3.44 15.97
CA GLY A 17 4.70 3.62 16.86
C GLY A 17 5.98 3.73 16.06
N ASN A 18 6.78 4.76 16.32
CA ASN A 18 8.09 4.94 15.68
C ASN A 18 9.16 4.29 16.57
N ALA A 19 9.80 3.22 16.11
CA ALA A 19 10.89 2.57 16.82
C ALA A 19 12.24 3.13 16.34
N VAL A 20 12.99 3.78 17.23
CA VAL A 20 14.33 4.29 16.95
C VAL A 20 15.35 3.53 17.80
N ALA A 21 16.28 2.83 17.14
CA ALA A 21 17.41 2.19 17.79
C ALA A 21 18.70 2.91 17.36
N SER A 22 19.51 3.37 18.32
CA SER A 22 20.77 4.08 18.05
C SER A 22 21.92 3.46 18.86
N GLY A 23 22.99 3.07 18.14
CA GLY A 23 24.21 2.45 18.66
C GLY A 23 24.89 1.56 17.61
N SER A 24 26.21 1.40 17.67
CA SER A 24 26.94 0.49 16.76
C SER A 24 26.52 -0.96 17.04
N ASN A 25 25.92 -1.64 16.06
CA ASN A 25 25.21 -2.93 16.13
C ASN A 25 23.78 -2.92 16.72
N ALA A 26 23.12 -1.76 16.83
CA ALA A 26 21.71 -1.72 17.20
C ALA A 26 20.83 -2.29 16.05
N LYS A 27 20.11 -3.37 16.32
CA LYS A 27 19.08 -3.93 15.42
C LYS A 27 17.72 -3.72 16.04
N ALA A 28 16.83 -3.05 15.33
CA ALA A 28 15.41 -2.96 15.67
C ALA A 28 14.66 -4.01 14.84
N GLU A 29 14.20 -5.09 15.48
CA GLU A 29 13.31 -6.07 14.85
C GLU A 29 11.89 -5.80 15.37
N VAL A 30 11.03 -5.30 14.47
CA VAL A 30 9.60 -5.10 14.75
C VAL A 30 8.90 -6.42 14.50
N GLN A 31 8.75 -7.25 15.53
CA GLN A 31 7.95 -8.46 15.45
C GLN A 31 6.50 -8.13 15.85
N GLY A 32 5.72 -7.67 14.88
CA GLY A 32 4.29 -7.43 15.07
C GLY A 32 3.54 -8.76 15.22
N GLY A 33 2.91 -8.97 16.38
CA GLY A 33 1.95 -10.05 16.59
C GLY A 33 0.59 -9.66 16.02
N GLY A 34 0.18 -10.34 14.95
CA GLY A 34 -0.89 -9.95 14.02
C GLY A 34 -0.28 -9.90 12.62
N PRO A 35 -0.94 -10.35 11.53
CA PRO A 35 -0.25 -10.74 10.30
C PRO A 35 0.45 -9.55 9.64
N VAL A 36 1.69 -9.31 10.09
CA VAL A 36 2.76 -8.69 9.34
C VAL A 36 3.13 -9.75 8.32
N GLN A 37 2.31 -9.85 7.28
CA GLN A 37 2.80 -10.41 6.04
C GLN A 37 3.86 -9.42 5.60
N SER A 38 5.13 -9.80 5.83
CA SER A 38 6.24 -9.34 5.03
C SER A 38 5.72 -9.13 3.61
N ALA A 39 5.84 -7.92 3.08
CA ALA A 39 5.44 -7.58 1.72
C ALA A 39 6.28 -8.31 0.65
N GLY A 40 6.83 -9.49 0.97
CA GLY A 40 7.53 -10.39 0.08
C GLY A 40 6.73 -11.64 -0.31
N ASP A 41 5.61 -11.96 0.36
CA ASP A 41 4.86 -13.21 0.09
C ASP A 41 3.32 -13.07 0.10
N ARG A 42 2.76 -11.86 0.31
CA ARG A 42 1.31 -11.66 0.17
C ARG A 42 0.95 -11.50 -1.30
N GLN A 43 0.35 -12.53 -1.88
CA GLN A 43 -0.32 -12.42 -3.17
C GLN A 43 -1.67 -11.74 -2.97
N TYR A 44 -1.88 -10.58 -3.60
CA TYR A 44 -3.15 -9.87 -3.53
C TYR A 44 -4.13 -10.42 -4.55
N THR A 45 -5.39 -10.59 -4.17
CA THR A 45 -6.43 -10.93 -5.15
C THR A 45 -6.79 -9.72 -6.02
N PRO A 46 -7.33 -9.91 -7.24
CA PRO A 46 -7.83 -8.80 -8.06
C PRO A 46 -8.82 -7.90 -7.32
N GLU A 47 -9.67 -8.45 -6.46
CA GLU A 47 -10.61 -7.69 -5.64
C GLU A 47 -9.89 -6.82 -4.60
N GLU A 48 -8.85 -7.35 -3.94
CA GLU A 48 -8.04 -6.59 -2.99
C GLU A 48 -7.31 -5.43 -3.70
N ILE A 49 -6.75 -5.67 -4.89
CA ILE A 49 -6.10 -4.63 -5.70
C ILE A 49 -7.12 -3.56 -6.13
N GLY A 50 -8.32 -3.96 -6.53
CA GLY A 50 -9.41 -3.03 -6.84
C GLY A 50 -9.83 -2.17 -5.63
N GLY A 51 -9.79 -2.74 -4.43
CA GLY A 51 -9.99 -2.01 -3.18
C GLY A 51 -8.90 -0.97 -2.91
N LEU A 52 -7.63 -1.33 -3.14
CA LEU A 52 -6.50 -0.40 -3.01
C LEU A 52 -6.60 0.76 -4.02
N LEU A 53 -6.97 0.48 -5.27
CA LEU A 53 -7.21 1.50 -6.31
C LEU A 53 -8.36 2.44 -5.92
N THR A 54 -9.45 1.90 -5.36
CA THR A 54 -10.57 2.72 -4.87
C THR A 54 -10.13 3.64 -3.74
N ARG A 55 -9.35 3.13 -2.79
CA ARG A 55 -8.78 3.95 -1.72
C ARG A 55 -7.86 5.05 -2.27
N LEU A 56 -7.07 4.76 -3.30
CA LEU A 56 -6.18 5.75 -3.93
C LEU A 56 -6.98 6.89 -4.56
N ILE A 57 -8.07 6.56 -5.27
CA ILE A 57 -8.98 7.55 -5.85
C ILE A 57 -9.58 8.46 -4.77
N GLU A 58 -10.05 7.89 -3.65
CA GLU A 58 -10.60 8.68 -2.55
C GLU A 58 -9.57 9.63 -1.93
N GLU A 59 -8.36 9.13 -1.66
CA GLU A 59 -7.29 9.94 -1.08
C GLU A 59 -6.81 11.03 -2.04
N LEU A 60 -6.72 10.74 -3.33
CA LEU A 60 -6.43 11.74 -4.37
C LEU A 60 -7.52 12.82 -4.42
N GLY A 61 -8.79 12.43 -4.32
CA GLY A 61 -9.94 13.36 -4.31
C GLY A 61 -9.95 14.30 -3.10
N ARG A 62 -9.38 13.86 -1.96
CA ARG A 62 -9.19 14.68 -0.76
C ARG A 62 -7.88 15.48 -0.77
N SER A 63 -6.94 15.14 -1.67
CA SER A 63 -5.64 15.79 -1.76
C SER A 63 -5.68 17.10 -2.57
N ALA A 64 -4.73 17.99 -2.29
CA ALA A 64 -4.47 19.17 -3.10
C ALA A 64 -3.49 18.90 -4.26
N HIS A 65 -3.30 17.63 -4.67
CA HIS A 65 -2.34 17.28 -5.70
C HIS A 65 -2.68 18.00 -7.02
N PRO A 66 -1.71 18.64 -7.70
CA PRO A 66 -1.96 19.41 -8.91
C PRO A 66 -2.55 18.54 -10.02
N GLU A 67 -2.06 17.30 -10.14
CA GLU A 67 -2.48 16.33 -11.16
C GLU A 67 -3.54 15.35 -10.64
N ARG A 68 -4.27 15.69 -9.57
CA ARG A 68 -5.22 14.74 -8.94
C ARG A 68 -6.26 14.19 -9.92
N ALA A 69 -6.69 14.98 -10.90
CA ALA A 69 -7.70 14.57 -11.87
C ALA A 69 -7.17 13.45 -12.77
N ASP A 70 -5.98 13.66 -13.34
CA ASP A 70 -5.33 12.69 -14.22
C ASP A 70 -4.96 11.40 -13.47
N LEU A 71 -4.54 11.52 -12.20
CA LEU A 71 -4.24 10.37 -11.36
C LEU A 71 -5.49 9.58 -10.96
N ILE A 72 -6.61 10.26 -10.71
CA ILE A 72 -7.90 9.60 -10.46
C ILE A 72 -8.34 8.85 -11.71
N GLU A 73 -8.23 9.45 -12.89
CA GLU A 73 -8.56 8.81 -14.17
C GLU A 73 -7.69 7.57 -14.39
N ALA A 74 -6.37 7.68 -14.22
CA ALA A 74 -5.46 6.54 -14.34
C ALA A 74 -5.79 5.41 -13.34
N ALA A 75 -6.12 5.75 -12.09
CA ALA A 75 -6.50 4.76 -11.09
C ALA A 75 -7.86 4.10 -11.38
N GLN A 76 -8.82 4.84 -11.97
CA GLN A 76 -10.09 4.31 -12.44
C GLN A 76 -9.87 3.35 -13.62
N ASP A 77 -9.07 3.76 -14.61
CA ASP A 77 -8.70 2.94 -15.76
C ASP A 77 -8.05 1.62 -15.35
N ALA A 78 -7.15 1.65 -14.36
CA ALA A 78 -6.56 0.43 -13.82
C ALA A 78 -7.60 -0.47 -13.15
N ARG A 79 -8.55 0.11 -12.42
CA ARG A 79 -9.60 -0.66 -11.73
C ARG A 79 -10.55 -1.32 -12.72
N ASP A 80 -10.95 -0.59 -13.76
CA ASP A 80 -11.85 -1.08 -14.80
C ASP A 80 -11.17 -2.16 -15.65
N GLU A 81 -9.87 -1.98 -15.96
CA GLU A 81 -9.06 -2.99 -16.63
C GLU A 81 -8.95 -4.29 -15.81
N LEU A 82 -8.76 -4.16 -14.50
CA LEU A 82 -8.66 -5.29 -13.57
C LEU A 82 -9.98 -6.07 -13.46
N GLY A 83 -11.12 -5.38 -13.53
CA GLY A 83 -12.45 -5.99 -13.54
C GLY A 83 -12.89 -6.54 -14.90
N SER A 84 -12.08 -6.40 -15.95
CA SER A 84 -12.42 -6.87 -17.29
C SER A 84 -12.35 -8.40 -17.40
N ALA A 85 -13.06 -8.98 -18.37
CA ALA A 85 -13.06 -10.43 -18.59
C ALA A 85 -11.68 -10.99 -18.99
N ALA A 86 -10.78 -10.14 -19.50
CA ALA A 86 -9.43 -10.51 -19.87
C ALA A 86 -8.45 -9.36 -19.53
N PRO A 87 -8.05 -9.23 -18.25
CA PRO A 87 -7.22 -8.12 -17.80
C PRO A 87 -5.87 -8.10 -18.49
N ARG A 88 -5.49 -6.95 -19.06
CA ARG A 88 -4.18 -6.78 -19.68
C ARG A 88 -3.15 -6.41 -18.62
N VAL A 89 -2.52 -7.43 -18.02
CA VAL A 89 -1.49 -7.27 -16.98
C VAL A 89 -0.37 -6.30 -17.39
N GLY A 90 0.05 -6.32 -18.65
CA GLY A 90 1.05 -5.37 -19.16
C GLY A 90 0.61 -3.90 -19.06
N LYS A 91 -0.67 -3.61 -19.34
CA LYS A 91 -1.25 -2.27 -19.20
C LYS A 91 -1.36 -1.89 -17.73
N LEU A 92 -1.81 -2.81 -16.86
CA LEU A 92 -1.88 -2.58 -15.42
C LEU A 92 -0.51 -2.22 -14.83
N LYS A 93 0.56 -2.93 -15.23
CA LYS A 93 1.94 -2.65 -14.82
C LYS A 93 2.41 -1.26 -15.24
N LEU A 94 2.07 -0.82 -16.45
CA LEU A 94 2.40 0.53 -16.93
C LEU A 94 1.66 1.61 -16.14
N ILE A 95 0.36 1.43 -15.89
CA ILE A 95 -0.44 2.40 -15.13
C ILE A 95 0.03 2.47 -13.68
N SER A 96 0.24 1.32 -13.03
CA SER A 96 0.69 1.30 -11.63
C SER A 96 2.04 1.97 -11.45
N ARG A 97 2.95 1.80 -12.42
CA ARG A 97 4.24 2.48 -12.43
C ARG A 97 4.08 4.00 -12.56
N ALA A 98 3.26 4.45 -13.51
CA ALA A 98 2.99 5.87 -13.71
C ALA A 98 2.38 6.52 -12.46
N LEU A 99 1.47 5.83 -11.76
CA LEU A 99 0.90 6.30 -10.50
C LEU A 99 1.97 6.51 -9.42
N VAL A 100 2.93 5.60 -9.29
CA VAL A 100 4.04 5.73 -8.32
C VAL A 100 4.95 6.91 -8.65
N ASP A 101 5.31 7.06 -9.93
CA ASP A 101 6.21 8.13 -10.37
C ASP A 101 5.57 9.53 -10.26
N ALA A 102 4.24 9.61 -10.22
CA ALA A 102 3.49 10.87 -10.24
C ALA A 102 2.93 11.32 -8.87
N VAL A 103 3.12 10.56 -7.80
CA VAL A 103 2.74 10.97 -6.42
C VAL A 103 3.91 11.30 -5.47
N PRO A 104 5.11 11.73 -5.91
CA PRO A 104 6.20 12.04 -5.00
C PRO A 104 5.81 13.24 -4.11
N GLY A 105 6.10 13.13 -2.80
CA GLY A 105 5.89 14.22 -1.83
C GLY A 105 4.60 14.12 -1.00
N VAL A 106 3.68 13.22 -1.32
CA VAL A 106 2.55 12.87 -0.45
C VAL A 106 2.73 11.46 0.06
N THR A 107 3.36 11.30 1.23
CA THR A 107 3.79 10.00 1.77
C THR A 107 2.69 8.94 1.77
N ALA A 108 1.45 9.31 2.13
CA ALA A 108 0.32 8.40 2.13
C ALA A 108 -0.05 7.88 0.72
N LEU A 109 -0.06 8.77 -0.28
CA LEU A 109 -0.34 8.40 -1.68
C LEU A 109 0.80 7.56 -2.26
N ALA A 110 2.05 7.93 -1.96
CA ALA A 110 3.23 7.19 -2.41
C ALA A 110 3.27 5.75 -1.85
N SER A 111 2.99 5.57 -0.55
CA SER A 111 2.91 4.23 0.04
C SER A 111 1.79 3.39 -0.56
N LEU A 112 0.64 4.00 -0.85
CA LEU A 112 -0.50 3.30 -1.45
C LEU A 112 -0.22 2.91 -2.90
N ALA A 113 0.33 3.83 -3.70
CA ALA A 113 0.72 3.57 -5.09
C ALA A 113 1.78 2.45 -5.19
N ALA A 114 2.79 2.48 -4.32
CA ALA A 114 3.82 1.43 -4.29
C ALA A 114 3.24 0.05 -3.93
N THR A 115 2.30 0.01 -2.99
CA THR A 115 1.59 -1.24 -2.62
C THR A 115 0.82 -1.80 -3.82
N ILE A 116 0.16 -0.93 -4.59
CA ILE A 116 -0.58 -1.30 -5.80
C ILE A 116 0.37 -1.81 -6.89
N GLU A 117 1.52 -1.16 -7.10
CA GLU A 117 2.52 -1.58 -8.08
C GLU A 117 3.06 -2.99 -7.79
N GLU A 118 3.44 -3.27 -6.53
CA GLU A 118 3.92 -4.60 -6.14
C GLU A 118 2.83 -5.67 -6.26
N ALA A 119 1.60 -5.32 -5.88
CA ALA A 119 0.46 -6.23 -6.01
C ALA A 119 0.18 -6.61 -7.47
N ILE A 120 0.20 -5.63 -8.38
CA ILE A 120 0.04 -5.86 -9.83
C ILE A 120 1.25 -6.60 -10.42
N ARG A 121 2.45 -6.39 -9.88
CA ARG A 121 3.65 -7.11 -10.33
C ARG A 121 3.57 -8.61 -10.06
N ALA A 122 2.89 -9.00 -8.98
CA ALA A 122 2.67 -10.38 -8.54
C ALA A 122 1.48 -11.10 -9.20
N LEU A 123 0.72 -10.41 -10.09
CA LEU A 123 -0.27 -11.01 -11.00
C LEU A 123 0.42 -11.66 -12.21
#